data_AF-A0A4Y3KYM9-F1
#
_entry.id   AF-A0A4Y3KYM9-F1
#
_cell.length_a   1.000
_cell.length_b   1.000
_cell.length_c   1.000
_cell.angle_alpha   90.00
_cell.angle_beta   90.00
_cell.angle_gamma   90.00
#
_symmetry.space_group_name_H-M   'P 1'
#
loop_
_entity.id
_entity.type
_entity.pdbx_description
1 polymer ?
#
loop_
_entity_poly.entity_id
_entity_poly.type
_entity_poly.pdbx_seq_one_letter_code
_entity_poly.pdbx_strand_id
1 'polypeptide(L)'
;MGRVNPTSGVSTATGAPARPFGVLVVGTRNVCRSPAAERLLRARLGEHGDVTVLSAGTDATPDGELPGPLVGHLGSAGVETDEHAARDLDPELVRSADVVLTVTREERAAVVRTVPSAIRRTFTLRELARVARALGPESLPEGDVAERLSALVDAAARHRTPATPRATVDDDLLDPYGRDEDTYATAFDQVLAAVEGIARTVRPELAADGPDPGDDEPPVAAVRARRSVLRTVVLVALASLLLLVVAGTTGALVAVDRLDSRVQRFPDPFVDLPTRPPEPTAPAAGSATDPALTILVLGASEDDADDGEAGTDVVLLAHVTADRRSAQVVALPPELRVELPGAGPGPLRTAVAVGGPPGAVQAVEQLTGVRVDHVALTDAETFARVTETLGGVDLDVADDVVVRGRVVVPAGRHRLTGGLALTWMQSTGDDDAARAERGQLWLRAILDRMGHDDVRSDPTAWLELLDVLSGSVAVDEGLDRGAMLGLLTSLRTLRPGDVQVVTAPTTSGTAPDGSATVVPDPGPFGALMDALRADTLREHLASAPR
;
A
#
# COMPACT_ATOMS: atom_id res chain seq x y z
N MET A 1 74.75 -7.17 -20.87
CA MET A 1 74.67 -5.76 -21.30
C MET A 1 73.21 -5.38 -21.33
N GLY A 2 72.79 -4.49 -20.43
CA GLY A 2 71.39 -4.23 -20.14
C GLY A 2 70.64 -3.45 -21.21
N ARG A 3 69.31 -3.54 -21.15
CA ARG A 3 68.41 -2.48 -21.62
C ARG A 3 67.38 -2.21 -20.53
N VAL A 4 67.31 -0.92 -20.22
CA VAL A 4 66.50 -0.23 -19.22
C VAL A 4 65.03 -0.25 -19.68
N ASN A 5 64.10 -0.42 -18.74
CA ASN A 5 62.70 -0.02 -18.91
C ASN A 5 62.28 0.88 -17.73
N PRO A 6 61.42 1.89 -17.96
CA PRO A 6 61.25 3.03 -17.08
C PRO A 6 60.31 2.77 -15.90
N THR A 7 60.60 3.42 -14.78
CA THR A 7 59.76 3.50 -13.59
C THR A 7 58.52 4.36 -13.84
N SER A 8 57.33 3.77 -13.78
CA SER A 8 56.06 4.50 -13.63
C SER A 8 55.77 4.67 -12.14
N GLY A 9 55.88 5.91 -11.65
CA GLY A 9 55.42 6.28 -10.32
C GLY A 9 53.91 6.17 -10.24
N VAL A 10 53.42 5.33 -9.33
CA VAL A 10 52.02 5.34 -8.93
C VAL A 10 51.81 6.57 -8.06
N SER A 11 51.20 7.60 -8.66
CA SER A 11 50.65 8.74 -7.95
C SER A 11 49.52 8.23 -7.06
N THR A 12 49.75 8.18 -5.75
CA THR A 12 48.69 8.00 -4.75
C THR A 12 47.77 9.22 -4.86
N ALA A 13 46.62 9.03 -5.51
CA ALA A 13 45.54 10.01 -5.50
C ALA A 13 45.10 10.21 -4.04
N THR A 14 45.39 11.38 -3.50
CA THR A 14 44.81 11.90 -2.26
C THR A 14 43.29 11.84 -2.39
N GLY A 15 42.65 10.96 -1.63
CA GLY A 15 41.20 10.85 -1.57
C GLY A 15 40.60 12.18 -1.11
N ALA A 16 39.57 12.64 -1.81
CA ALA A 16 38.75 13.76 -1.35
C ALA A 16 38.19 13.45 0.06
N PRO A 17 38.04 14.45 0.95
CA PRO A 17 37.44 14.21 2.26
C PRO A 17 36.05 13.59 2.08
N ALA A 18 35.73 12.57 2.87
CA ALA A 18 34.41 11.95 2.88
C ALA A 18 33.36 13.01 3.20
N ARG A 19 32.27 13.04 2.42
CA ARG A 19 31.16 13.96 2.68
C ARG A 19 30.52 13.62 4.05
N PRO A 20 30.08 14.62 4.83
CA PRO A 20 29.36 14.37 6.07
C PRO A 20 28.07 13.57 5.80
N PHE A 21 27.71 12.71 6.74
CA PHE A 21 26.48 11.93 6.74
C PHE A 21 25.26 12.84 6.87
N GLY A 22 24.37 12.83 5.88
CA GLY A 22 23.21 13.70 5.82
C GLY A 22 21.98 13.13 6.53
N VAL A 23 21.46 13.87 7.51
CA VAL A 23 20.18 13.61 8.17
C VAL A 23 19.19 14.68 7.77
N LEU A 24 18.08 14.28 7.15
CA LEU A 24 16.98 15.18 6.80
C LEU A 24 15.76 14.88 7.68
N VAL A 25 15.25 15.90 8.39
CA VAL A 25 14.02 15.78 9.18
C VAL A 25 12.84 16.43 8.45
N VAL A 26 11.77 15.68 8.21
CA VAL A 26 10.62 16.15 7.42
C VAL A 26 9.37 16.25 8.27
N GLY A 27 8.76 17.43 8.27
CA GLY A 27 7.46 17.69 8.88
C GLY A 27 6.48 18.29 7.89
N THR A 28 5.30 18.70 8.35
CA THR A 28 4.30 19.35 7.48
C THR A 28 4.72 20.80 7.18
N ARG A 29 4.60 21.69 8.17
CA ARG A 29 4.81 23.15 8.03
C ARG A 29 6.24 23.63 8.25
N ASN A 30 7.11 22.75 8.73
CA ASN A 30 8.48 23.07 9.12
C ASN A 30 8.62 24.23 10.14
N VAL A 31 7.72 24.32 11.12
CA VAL A 31 7.77 25.34 12.20
C VAL A 31 7.74 24.75 13.61
N CYS A 32 7.29 23.50 13.79
CA CYS A 32 7.15 22.86 15.12
C CYS A 32 8.05 21.63 15.29
N ARG A 33 7.54 20.44 14.93
CA ARG A 33 8.14 19.13 15.21
C ARG A 33 9.46 18.90 14.47
N SER A 34 9.52 19.17 13.16
CA SER A 34 10.73 18.94 12.37
C SER A 34 11.89 19.89 12.72
N PRO A 35 11.67 21.20 12.95
CA PRO A 35 12.73 22.07 13.46
C PRO A 35 13.20 21.72 14.88
N ALA A 36 12.29 21.25 15.75
CA ALA A 36 12.66 20.79 17.09
C ALA A 36 13.59 19.57 17.03
N ALA A 37 13.20 18.56 16.25
CA ALA A 37 13.98 17.34 16.05
C ALA A 37 15.34 17.62 15.38
N GLU A 38 15.39 18.47 14.35
CA GLU A 38 16.65 18.90 13.73
C GLU A 38 17.62 19.50 14.73
N ARG A 39 17.16 20.46 15.54
CA ARG A 39 18.01 21.17 16.49
C ARG A 39 18.49 20.27 17.62
N LEU A 40 17.60 19.41 18.15
CA LEU A 40 17.96 18.41 19.13
C LEU A 40 18.98 17.42 18.56
N LEU A 41 18.78 16.91 17.35
CA LEU A 41 19.74 16.02 16.69
C LEU A 41 21.08 16.71 16.46
N ARG A 42 21.10 17.97 16.02
CA ARG A 42 22.34 18.76 15.87
C ARG A 42 23.07 18.90 17.20
N ALA A 43 22.35 19.25 18.28
CA ALA A 43 22.92 19.37 19.62
C ALA A 43 23.47 18.03 20.16
N ARG A 44 22.83 16.90 19.84
CA ARG A 44 23.22 15.58 20.38
C ARG A 44 24.21 14.80 19.53
N LEU A 45 24.17 14.94 18.21
CA LEU A 45 25.09 14.26 17.28
C LEU A 45 26.37 15.07 17.06
N GLY A 46 26.36 16.37 17.39
CA GLY A 46 27.52 17.25 17.48
C GLY A 46 27.87 17.97 16.19
N GLU A 47 28.60 19.10 16.31
CA GLU A 47 29.24 19.85 15.21
C GLU A 47 30.57 19.19 14.74
N HIS A 48 30.68 17.88 14.88
CA HIS A 48 31.92 17.16 14.58
C HIS A 48 31.94 16.74 13.12
N GLY A 49 31.95 17.70 12.18
CA GLY A 49 32.39 17.57 10.77
C GLY A 49 31.73 16.52 9.85
N ASP A 50 31.04 15.54 10.41
CA ASP A 50 30.82 14.22 9.84
C ASP A 50 29.32 13.89 9.80
N VAL A 51 28.46 14.70 10.43
CA VAL A 51 27.00 14.61 10.36
C VAL A 51 26.40 15.99 10.10
N THR A 52 25.59 16.11 9.05
CA THR A 52 24.82 17.32 8.74
C THR A 52 23.34 17.05 8.99
N VAL A 53 22.68 17.85 9.84
CA VAL A 53 21.25 17.74 10.10
C VAL A 53 20.52 18.94 9.52
N LEU A 54 19.49 18.70 8.71
CA LEU A 54 18.60 19.71 8.14
C LEU A 54 17.14 19.35 8.39
N SER A 55 16.22 20.30 8.32
CA SER A 55 14.78 20.02 8.21
C SER A 55 14.10 20.71 7.05
N ALA A 56 12.96 20.14 6.65
CA ALA A 56 12.08 20.69 5.62
C ALA A 56 10.60 20.35 5.89
N GLY A 57 9.71 20.98 5.14
CA GLY A 57 8.26 20.84 5.21
C GLY A 57 7.66 20.28 3.92
N THR A 58 6.72 19.34 3.99
CA THR A 58 5.96 18.92 2.80
C THR A 58 4.99 19.99 2.30
N ASP A 59 4.63 20.93 3.18
CA ASP A 59 3.80 22.11 2.92
C ASP A 59 4.29 23.23 3.86
N ALA A 60 5.50 23.73 3.63
CA ALA A 60 6.15 24.63 4.57
C ALA A 60 5.43 25.98 4.65
N THR A 61 5.42 26.58 5.83
CA THR A 61 4.90 27.94 5.99
C THR A 61 5.95 28.93 5.52
N PRO A 62 5.73 29.73 4.46
CA PRO A 62 6.71 30.70 3.99
C PRO A 62 7.10 31.67 5.10
N ASP A 63 8.40 31.89 5.29
CA ASP A 63 8.96 32.72 6.37
C ASP A 63 8.50 32.32 7.79
N GLY A 64 8.09 31.05 7.96
CA GLY A 64 7.62 30.52 9.24
C GLY A 64 8.72 30.47 10.29
N GLU A 65 8.49 31.15 11.42
CA GLU A 65 9.35 31.13 12.60
C GLU A 65 8.94 30.04 13.60
N LEU A 66 9.81 29.76 14.57
CA LEU A 66 9.49 28.84 15.67
C LEU A 66 8.43 29.46 16.60
N PRO A 67 7.35 28.74 16.94
CA PRO A 67 6.37 29.21 17.91
C PRO A 67 7.00 29.46 19.29
N GLY A 68 6.54 30.51 19.98
CA GLY A 68 7.03 30.88 21.32
C GLY A 68 7.08 29.73 22.35
N PRO A 69 6.05 28.88 22.48
CA PRO A 69 6.10 27.73 23.38
C PRO A 69 7.25 26.77 23.05
N LEU A 70 7.49 26.50 21.76
CA LEU A 70 8.58 25.64 21.33
C LEU A 70 9.96 26.26 21.61
N VAL A 71 10.11 27.57 21.40
CA VAL A 71 11.33 28.32 21.76
C VAL A 71 11.63 28.15 23.26
N GLY A 72 10.62 28.26 24.12
CA GLY A 72 10.76 28.05 25.55
C GLY A 72 11.23 26.64 25.92
N HIS A 73 10.68 25.61 25.28
CA HIS A 73 11.10 24.22 25.51
C HIS A 73 12.51 23.92 24.99
N LEU A 74 12.87 24.41 23.79
CA LEU A 74 14.22 24.28 23.24
C LEU A 74 15.26 24.99 24.12
N GLY A 75 14.97 26.21 24.56
CA GLY A 75 15.84 26.95 25.48
C GLY A 75 16.01 26.24 26.83
N SER A 76 14.94 25.63 27.35
CA SER A 76 15.01 24.82 28.58
C SER A 76 15.85 23.55 28.41
N ALA A 77 15.93 23.01 27.20
CA ALA A 77 16.80 21.89 26.85
C ALA A 77 18.24 22.31 26.49
N GLY A 78 18.58 23.60 26.60
CA GLY A 78 19.91 24.14 26.29
C GLY A 78 20.24 24.16 24.79
N VAL A 79 19.21 24.19 23.93
CA VAL A 79 19.36 24.15 22.47
C VAL A 79 19.17 25.55 21.90
N GLU A 80 20.06 25.96 21.00
CA GLU A 80 19.97 27.27 20.34
C GLU A 80 18.72 27.38 19.46
N THR A 81 18.05 28.53 19.56
CA THR A 81 16.76 28.79 18.92
C THR A 81 16.83 29.78 17.77
N ASP A 82 18.01 30.34 17.52
CA ASP A 82 18.20 31.43 16.57
C ASP A 82 18.28 30.85 15.14
N GLU A 83 17.97 31.69 14.13
CA GLU A 83 18.16 31.37 12.69
C GLU A 83 17.28 30.26 12.06
N HIS A 84 16.06 30.01 12.56
CA HIS A 84 15.10 29.16 11.81
C HIS A 84 14.40 29.93 10.69
N ALA A 85 14.40 29.36 9.49
CA ALA A 85 13.48 29.72 8.43
C ALA A 85 12.87 28.45 7.85
N ALA A 86 11.55 28.35 7.91
CA ALA A 86 10.82 27.24 7.31
C ALA A 86 11.12 27.14 5.81
N ARG A 87 11.31 25.91 5.32
CA ARG A 87 11.62 25.63 3.92
C ARG A 87 10.84 24.44 3.40
N ASP A 88 10.48 24.49 2.12
CA ASP A 88 9.84 23.38 1.44
C ASP A 88 10.79 22.19 1.23
N LEU A 89 10.19 21.01 1.16
CA LEU A 89 10.86 19.77 0.87
C LEU A 89 11.23 19.72 -0.62
N ASP A 90 12.51 19.90 -0.88
CA ASP A 90 13.10 19.73 -2.21
C ASP A 90 13.52 18.25 -2.42
N PRO A 91 13.16 17.61 -3.56
CA PRO A 91 13.70 16.32 -3.95
C PRO A 91 15.23 16.17 -3.82
N GLU A 92 16.00 17.23 -4.07
CA GLU A 92 17.47 17.21 -3.94
C GLU A 92 17.93 17.07 -2.47
N LEU A 93 17.21 17.66 -1.52
CA LEU A 93 17.47 17.46 -0.09
C LEU A 93 17.25 15.98 0.29
N VAL A 94 16.22 15.35 -0.27
CA VAL A 94 15.95 13.94 -0.05
C VAL A 94 17.02 13.05 -0.69
N ARG A 95 17.47 13.35 -1.92
CA ARG A 95 18.53 12.59 -2.60
C ARG A 95 19.88 12.68 -1.92
N SER A 96 20.22 13.85 -1.37
CA SER A 96 21.50 14.10 -0.71
C SER A 96 21.60 13.54 0.70
N ALA A 97 20.48 13.32 1.40
CA ALA A 97 20.46 12.72 2.73
C ALA A 97 20.86 11.24 2.70
N ASP A 98 21.57 10.77 3.73
CA ASP A 98 21.83 9.34 3.96
C ASP A 98 20.71 8.70 4.80
N VAL A 99 19.97 9.50 5.58
CA VAL A 99 18.72 9.10 6.26
C VAL A 99 17.69 10.22 6.27
N VAL A 100 16.41 9.87 6.11
CA VAL A 100 15.28 10.78 6.23
C VAL A 100 14.38 10.37 7.39
N LEU A 101 14.17 11.30 8.33
CA LEU A 101 13.39 11.12 9.54
C LEU A 101 12.11 11.94 9.45
N THR A 102 10.97 11.28 9.49
CA THR A 102 9.67 11.92 9.30
C THR A 102 8.93 12.02 10.63
N VAL A 103 8.19 13.12 10.83
CA VAL A 103 7.46 13.34 12.10
C VAL A 103 6.21 12.47 12.21
N THR A 104 5.63 12.06 11.08
CA THR A 104 4.58 11.04 11.01
C THR A 104 4.79 10.11 9.80
N ARG A 105 4.01 9.03 9.75
CA ARG A 105 3.90 8.13 8.59
C ARG A 105 3.36 8.82 7.34
N GLU A 106 2.60 9.91 7.48
CA GLU A 106 2.09 10.68 6.34
C GLU A 106 3.24 11.41 5.63
N GLU A 107 4.09 12.13 6.37
CA GLU A 107 5.29 12.73 5.78
C GLU A 107 6.24 11.67 5.22
N ARG A 108 6.32 10.49 5.85
CA ARG A 108 7.09 9.36 5.32
C ARG A 108 6.62 8.97 3.93
N ALA A 109 5.30 8.84 3.75
CA ALA A 109 4.70 8.53 2.46
C ALA A 109 4.95 9.66 1.44
N ALA A 110 4.86 10.92 1.86
CA ALA A 110 5.14 12.08 1.01
C ALA A 110 6.60 12.10 0.51
N VAL A 111 7.58 11.82 1.38
CA VAL A 111 9.00 11.73 1.00
C VAL A 111 9.21 10.61 -0.03
N VAL A 112 8.63 9.43 0.20
CA VAL A 112 8.78 8.27 -0.70
C VAL A 112 8.08 8.50 -2.04
N ARG A 113 6.94 9.20 -2.07
CA ARG A 113 6.27 9.59 -3.32
C ARG A 113 7.14 10.53 -4.16
N THR A 114 7.82 11.47 -3.52
CA THR A 114 8.70 12.44 -4.22
C THR A 114 10.02 11.79 -4.67
N VAL A 115 10.61 10.92 -3.85
CA VAL A 115 11.85 10.19 -4.17
C VAL A 115 11.72 8.71 -3.77
N PRO A 116 11.18 7.85 -4.66
CA PRO A 116 10.91 6.44 -4.34
C PRO A 116 12.14 5.64 -3.89
N SER A 117 13.31 5.95 -4.46
CA SER A 117 14.57 5.30 -4.10
C SER A 117 15.02 5.55 -2.65
N ALA A 118 14.46 6.56 -1.97
CA ALA A 118 14.76 6.83 -0.56
C ALA A 118 14.09 5.84 0.40
N ILE A 119 13.20 4.96 -0.08
CA ILE A 119 12.36 4.10 0.76
C ILE A 119 13.15 3.33 1.83
N ARG A 120 14.37 2.86 1.55
CA ARG A 120 15.18 2.05 2.48
C ARG A 120 15.85 2.87 3.59
N ARG A 121 15.90 4.19 3.42
CA ARG A 121 16.54 5.14 4.34
C ARG A 121 15.56 6.18 4.88
N THR A 122 14.25 5.97 4.73
CA THR A 122 13.20 6.84 5.25
C THR A 122 12.39 6.13 6.34
N PHE A 123 12.41 6.69 7.54
CA PHE A 123 11.73 6.18 8.74
C PHE A 123 10.93 7.28 9.43
N THR A 124 9.98 6.94 10.30
CA THR A 124 9.52 7.95 11.28
C THR A 124 10.56 8.11 12.38
N LEU A 125 10.60 9.28 13.03
CA LEU A 125 11.53 9.54 14.12
C LEU A 125 11.36 8.51 15.26
N ARG A 126 10.12 8.17 15.60
CA ARG A 126 9.79 7.19 16.66
C ARG A 126 10.09 5.75 16.23
N GLU A 127 9.90 5.42 14.95
CA GLU A 127 10.26 4.12 14.38
C GLU A 127 11.77 3.87 14.51
N LEU A 128 12.60 4.82 14.07
CA LEU A 128 14.06 4.67 14.17
C LEU A 128 14.52 4.64 15.63
N ALA A 129 13.95 5.48 16.50
CA ALA A 129 14.26 5.48 17.93
C ALA A 129 13.89 4.14 18.59
N ARG A 130 12.76 3.53 18.21
CA ARG A 130 12.35 2.21 18.70
C ARG A 130 13.33 1.12 18.27
N VAL A 131 13.76 1.12 17.01
CA VAL A 131 14.78 0.18 16.52
C VAL A 131 16.10 0.40 17.26
N ALA A 132 16.52 1.65 17.43
CA ALA A 132 17.75 2.01 18.14
C ALA A 132 17.75 1.46 19.57
N ARG A 133 16.66 1.67 20.33
CA ARG A 133 16.49 1.12 21.68
C ARG A 133 16.50 -0.41 21.72
N ALA A 134 15.87 -1.05 20.74
CA ALA A 134 15.82 -2.51 20.68
C ALA A 134 17.19 -3.14 20.37
N LEU A 135 18.04 -2.45 19.60
CA LEU A 135 19.39 -2.91 19.28
C LEU A 135 20.38 -2.62 20.42
N GLY A 136 20.29 -1.46 21.06
CA GLY A 136 21.29 -1.01 22.02
C GLY A 136 22.61 -0.58 21.35
N PRO A 137 23.45 0.22 22.05
CA PRO A 137 24.71 0.73 21.49
C PRO A 137 25.74 -0.38 21.18
N GLU A 138 25.75 -1.46 21.95
CA GLU A 138 26.66 -2.59 21.80
C GLU A 138 26.45 -3.41 20.52
N SER A 139 25.25 -3.32 19.92
CA SER A 139 24.93 -4.02 18.67
C SER A 139 25.41 -3.30 17.42
N LEU A 140 25.90 -2.05 17.55
CA LEU A 140 26.47 -1.27 16.46
C LEU A 140 28.00 -1.38 16.44
N PRO A 141 28.64 -1.33 15.25
CA PRO A 141 30.10 -1.42 15.14
C PRO A 141 30.80 -0.30 15.93
N GLU A 142 32.00 -0.59 16.42
CA GLU A 142 32.91 0.48 16.86
C GLU A 142 33.23 1.38 15.67
N GLY A 143 33.20 2.69 15.88
CA GLY A 143 33.33 3.66 14.80
C GLY A 143 32.87 5.04 15.21
N ASP A 144 32.99 5.99 14.29
CA ASP A 144 32.46 7.34 14.49
C ASP A 144 30.92 7.38 14.46
N VAL A 145 30.34 8.55 14.71
CA VAL A 145 28.88 8.72 14.76
C VAL A 145 28.23 8.43 13.40
N ALA A 146 28.89 8.77 12.30
CA ALA A 146 28.38 8.55 10.94
C ALA A 146 28.35 7.07 10.58
N GLU A 147 29.42 6.33 10.88
CA GLU A 147 29.51 4.87 10.70
C GLU A 147 28.43 4.15 11.52
N ARG A 148 28.22 4.57 12.77
CA ARG A 148 27.20 4.00 13.66
C ARG A 148 25.78 4.33 13.21
N LEU A 149 25.54 5.55 12.70
CA LEU A 149 24.26 5.93 12.09
C LEU A 149 23.98 5.10 10.83
N SER A 150 24.96 4.92 9.95
CA SER A 150 24.81 4.10 8.76
C SER A 150 24.47 2.65 9.12
N ALA A 151 25.14 2.07 10.11
CA ALA A 151 24.85 0.71 10.59
C ALA A 151 23.44 0.59 11.20
N LEU A 152 23.01 1.61 11.96
CA LEU A 152 21.65 1.67 12.53
C LEU A 152 20.58 1.74 11.43
N VAL A 153 20.79 2.56 10.40
CA VAL A 153 19.89 2.68 9.24
C VAL A 153 19.77 1.35 8.50
N ASP A 154 20.90 0.70 8.24
CA ASP A 154 20.92 -0.61 7.60
C ASP A 154 20.20 -1.69 8.44
N ALA A 155 20.36 -1.65 9.77
CA ALA A 155 19.64 -2.55 10.66
C ALA A 155 18.12 -2.24 10.66
N ALA A 156 17.73 -0.97 10.75
CA ALA A 156 16.34 -0.55 10.69
C ALA A 156 15.66 -0.94 9.37
N ALA A 157 16.36 -0.83 8.24
CA ALA A 157 15.87 -1.25 6.93
C ALA A 157 15.58 -2.76 6.87
N ARG A 158 16.36 -3.59 7.57
CA ARG A 158 16.15 -5.05 7.68
C ARG A 158 15.02 -5.43 8.64
N HIS A 159 14.73 -4.58 9.63
CA HIS A 159 13.73 -4.80 10.67
C HIS A 159 12.41 -4.05 10.42
N ARG A 160 12.14 -3.68 9.16
CA ARG A 160 10.94 -2.92 8.76
C ARG A 160 9.61 -3.66 8.97
N THR A 161 9.65 -4.92 9.37
CA THR A 161 8.49 -5.73 9.76
C THR A 161 8.32 -5.68 11.28
N PRO A 162 7.13 -5.33 11.82
CA PRO A 162 6.89 -5.45 13.26
C PRO A 162 7.06 -6.91 13.70
N ALA A 163 7.86 -7.15 14.74
CA ALA A 163 8.09 -8.49 15.28
C ALA A 163 6.84 -9.14 15.90
N THR A 164 5.72 -8.41 16.04
CA THR A 164 4.46 -8.94 16.59
C THR A 164 3.23 -8.11 16.17
N PRO A 165 2.10 -8.74 15.75
CA PRO A 165 0.86 -8.06 15.36
C PRO A 165 0.03 -7.41 16.49
N ARG A 166 0.50 -7.38 17.76
CA ARG A 166 -0.38 -7.14 18.93
C ARG A 166 -0.11 -5.88 19.75
N ALA A 167 0.72 -4.96 19.26
CA ALA A 167 0.80 -3.60 19.78
C ALA A 167 0.90 -2.65 18.59
N THR A 168 -0.16 -1.91 18.30
CA THR A 168 -0.08 -0.76 17.40
C THR A 168 0.74 0.31 18.09
N VAL A 169 2.07 0.22 18.00
CA VAL A 169 2.94 1.28 18.50
C VAL A 169 2.73 2.47 17.58
N ASP A 170 2.15 3.54 18.12
CA ASP A 170 1.97 4.78 17.38
C ASP A 170 3.33 5.43 17.17
N ASP A 171 3.81 5.35 15.92
CA ASP A 171 5.11 5.86 15.48
C ASP A 171 5.00 7.33 14.98
N ASP A 172 3.83 7.97 15.14
CA ASP A 172 3.57 9.37 14.78
C ASP A 172 3.79 10.32 15.99
N LEU A 173 4.29 11.52 15.71
CA LEU A 173 4.42 12.60 16.68
C LEU A 173 3.15 13.46 16.73
N LEU A 174 2.65 13.70 17.94
CA LEU A 174 1.54 14.61 18.21
C LEU A 174 1.78 15.99 17.59
N ASP A 175 0.80 16.53 16.84
CA ASP A 175 0.92 17.87 16.24
C ASP A 175 0.46 18.98 17.20
N PRO A 176 1.38 19.84 17.70
CA PRO A 176 1.02 20.90 18.64
C PRO A 176 0.59 22.20 17.94
N TYR A 177 0.66 22.29 16.61
CA TYR A 177 0.44 23.57 15.94
C TYR A 177 -0.95 24.16 16.23
N GLY A 178 -0.98 25.41 16.69
CA GLY A 178 -2.21 26.12 17.05
C GLY A 178 -2.92 25.57 18.29
N ARG A 179 -2.27 24.72 19.09
CA ARG A 179 -2.80 24.13 20.33
C ARG A 179 -2.25 24.83 21.58
N ASP A 180 -2.74 24.41 22.74
CA ASP A 180 -2.32 24.87 24.06
C ASP A 180 -0.88 24.45 24.43
N GLU A 181 -0.35 25.07 25.48
CA GLU A 181 1.02 24.89 25.97
C GLU A 181 1.30 23.44 26.43
N ASP A 182 0.33 22.77 27.05
CA ASP A 182 0.47 21.36 27.48
C ASP A 182 0.64 20.42 26.28
N THR A 183 -0.05 20.71 25.17
CA THR A 183 0.10 19.98 23.92
C THR A 183 1.49 20.20 23.31
N TYR A 184 2.02 21.42 23.35
CA TYR A 184 3.40 21.72 22.93
C TYR A 184 4.42 20.97 23.77
N ALA A 185 4.26 20.97 25.10
CA ALA A 185 5.13 20.23 26.01
C ALA A 185 5.13 18.73 25.69
N THR A 186 3.94 18.14 25.54
CA THR A 186 3.80 16.71 25.21
C THR A 186 4.45 16.36 23.87
N ALA A 187 4.24 17.16 22.84
CA ALA A 187 4.86 16.94 21.52
C ALA A 187 6.38 17.09 21.58
N PHE A 188 6.88 18.06 22.34
CA PHE A 188 8.32 18.26 22.56
C PHE A 188 8.95 17.08 23.29
N ASP A 189 8.31 16.57 24.33
CA ASP A 189 8.79 15.41 25.09
C ASP A 189 8.88 14.16 24.21
N GLN A 190 7.91 13.95 23.29
CA GLN A 190 7.98 12.85 22.32
C GLN A 190 9.17 12.99 21.37
N VAL A 191 9.44 14.20 20.87
CA VAL A 191 10.60 14.48 20.02
C VAL A 191 11.89 14.24 20.80
N LEU A 192 12.01 14.82 22.00
CA LEU A 192 13.17 14.71 22.86
C LEU A 192 13.48 13.24 23.17
N ALA A 193 12.50 12.47 23.63
CA ALA A 193 12.67 11.06 23.96
C ALA A 193 13.13 10.23 22.75
N ALA A 194 12.62 10.51 21.55
CA ALA A 194 13.02 9.81 20.34
C ALA A 194 14.46 10.16 19.92
N VAL A 195 14.81 11.45 19.91
CA VAL A 195 16.16 11.92 19.61
C VAL A 195 17.18 11.35 20.59
N GLU A 196 16.86 11.35 21.88
CA GLU A 196 17.71 10.78 22.93
C GLU A 196 17.95 9.29 22.76
N GLY A 197 16.91 8.53 22.39
CA GLY A 197 17.04 7.10 22.11
C GLY A 197 18.00 6.82 20.95
N ILE A 198 17.92 7.62 19.87
CA ILE A 198 18.84 7.52 18.73
C ILE A 198 20.25 7.92 19.18
N ALA A 199 20.40 9.08 19.82
CA ALA A 199 21.68 9.64 20.23
C ALA A 199 22.46 8.70 21.18
N ARG A 200 21.81 8.14 22.21
CA ARG A 200 22.45 7.19 23.14
C ARG A 200 22.92 5.91 22.45
N THR A 201 22.19 5.46 21.43
CA THR A 201 22.55 4.25 20.68
C THR A 201 23.79 4.50 19.81
N VAL A 202 23.88 5.66 19.15
CA VAL A 202 25.02 5.98 18.27
C VAL A 202 26.21 6.61 19.01
N ARG A 203 25.99 7.21 20.19
CA ARG A 203 27.03 7.76 21.07
C ARG A 203 27.01 7.07 22.44
N PRO A 204 27.67 5.91 22.60
CA PRO A 204 27.67 5.17 23.87
C PRO A 204 28.22 5.97 25.05
N GLU A 205 29.07 6.98 24.80
CA GLU A 205 29.57 7.91 25.82
C GLU A 205 28.46 8.73 26.48
N LEU A 206 27.37 9.03 25.77
CA LEU A 206 26.18 9.70 26.32
C LEU A 206 25.33 8.77 27.21
N ALA A 207 25.56 7.45 27.17
CA ALA A 207 24.85 6.49 28.01
C ALA A 207 25.47 6.36 29.42
N ALA A 208 26.66 6.94 29.65
CA ALA A 208 27.36 6.86 30.93
C ALA A 208 26.89 7.88 31.99
N ASP A 209 26.20 8.95 31.57
CA ASP A 209 25.73 10.03 32.45
C ASP A 209 24.18 10.14 32.42
N GLY A 210 23.49 9.30 33.21
CA GLY A 210 22.11 9.55 33.61
C GLY A 210 21.16 8.34 33.56
N PRO A 211 20.21 8.22 34.51
CA PRO A 211 19.24 7.12 34.52
C PRO A 211 18.23 7.27 33.38
N ASP A 212 17.74 6.12 32.91
CA ASP A 212 16.74 5.98 31.86
C ASP A 212 15.43 6.74 32.20
N PRO A 213 15.03 7.78 31.43
CA PRO A 213 13.72 8.39 31.60
C PRO A 213 12.72 7.55 30.79
N GLY A 214 12.27 6.44 31.38
CA GLY A 214 11.50 5.43 30.66
C GLY A 214 10.45 4.67 31.45
N ASP A 215 10.58 4.52 32.77
CA ASP A 215 9.65 3.74 33.60
C ASP A 215 9.18 4.51 34.85
N ASP A 216 8.63 5.72 34.66
CA ASP A 216 7.86 6.42 35.70
C ASP A 216 6.49 6.82 35.16
N GLU A 217 5.55 5.88 35.24
CA GLU A 217 4.13 6.20 35.30
C GLU A 217 3.88 6.90 36.66
N PRO A 218 3.41 8.16 36.71
CA PRO A 218 3.29 8.87 37.99
C PRO A 218 2.19 8.22 38.85
N PRO A 219 2.40 8.09 40.18
CA PRO A 219 1.38 7.55 41.07
C PRO A 219 0.26 8.58 41.25
N VAL A 220 -0.93 8.29 40.74
CA VAL A 220 -2.12 9.10 41.00
C VAL A 220 -2.51 8.97 42.47
N ALA A 221 -2.25 10.03 43.25
CA ALA A 221 -2.63 10.12 44.65
C ALA A 221 -4.15 10.28 44.83
N ALA A 222 -4.63 9.71 45.94
CA ALA A 222 -6.03 9.38 46.22
C ALA A 222 -7.01 10.56 46.41
N VAL A 223 -8.26 10.28 46.05
CA VAL A 223 -9.49 11.08 46.16
C VAL A 223 -9.95 11.34 47.59
N ARG A 224 -10.47 12.55 47.86
CA ARG A 224 -11.69 12.81 48.68
C ARG A 224 -12.47 13.94 47.98
N ALA A 225 -13.78 13.88 47.73
CA ALA A 225 -14.87 13.65 48.69
C ALA A 225 -16.19 13.15 48.03
N ARG A 226 -17.13 12.75 48.90
CA ARG A 226 -18.39 12.01 48.68
C ARG A 226 -19.50 12.78 47.93
N ARG A 227 -20.18 12.14 46.96
CA ARG A 227 -21.67 11.93 46.91
C ARG A 227 -22.17 11.22 45.62
N SER A 228 -23.13 10.31 45.83
CA SER A 228 -24.00 9.51 44.91
C SER A 228 -23.37 8.77 43.72
N VAL A 229 -22.76 7.62 44.02
CA VAL A 229 -22.09 6.68 43.09
C VAL A 229 -22.96 6.20 41.92
N LEU A 230 -24.28 6.08 42.09
CA LEU A 230 -25.16 5.51 41.04
C LEU A 230 -25.26 6.41 39.79
N ARG A 231 -25.25 7.75 39.98
CA ARG A 231 -25.38 8.72 38.87
C ARG A 231 -24.09 8.82 38.07
N THR A 232 -22.95 8.72 38.75
CA THR A 232 -21.62 8.72 38.13
C THR A 232 -21.35 7.44 37.35
N VAL A 233 -21.75 6.27 37.87
CA VAL A 233 -21.57 5.00 37.14
C VAL A 233 -22.40 4.96 35.85
N VAL A 234 -23.64 5.46 35.87
CA VAL A 234 -24.48 5.53 34.67
C VAL A 234 -23.95 6.54 33.65
N LEU A 235 -23.47 7.72 34.09
CA LEU A 235 -22.86 8.72 33.20
C LEU A 235 -21.53 8.25 32.62
N VAL A 236 -20.70 7.57 33.40
CA VAL A 236 -19.44 6.98 32.91
C VAL A 236 -19.75 5.86 31.93
N ALA A 237 -20.70 4.96 32.20
CA ALA A 237 -21.09 3.91 31.25
C ALA A 237 -21.66 4.47 29.93
N LEU A 238 -22.48 5.53 29.99
CA LEU A 238 -22.99 6.24 28.81
C LEU A 238 -21.88 6.98 28.06
N ALA A 239 -20.95 7.61 28.77
CA ALA A 239 -19.79 8.28 28.18
C ALA A 239 -18.81 7.28 27.56
N SER A 240 -18.60 6.11 28.17
CA SER A 240 -17.81 5.01 27.62
C SER A 240 -18.49 4.37 26.43
N LEU A 241 -19.81 4.20 26.44
CA LEU A 241 -20.58 3.71 25.29
C LEU A 241 -20.57 4.73 24.15
N LEU A 242 -20.72 6.01 24.46
CA LEU A 242 -20.60 7.11 23.49
C LEU A 242 -19.17 7.17 22.93
N LEU A 243 -18.15 7.01 23.77
CA LEU A 243 -16.74 6.97 23.35
C LEU A 243 -16.45 5.71 22.52
N LEU A 244 -17.07 4.57 22.81
CA LEU A 244 -16.93 3.34 22.01
C LEU A 244 -17.65 3.47 20.66
N VAL A 245 -18.81 4.12 20.64
CA VAL A 245 -19.55 4.44 19.41
C VAL A 245 -18.78 5.47 18.60
N VAL A 246 -18.25 6.54 19.22
CA VAL A 246 -17.43 7.56 18.56
C VAL A 246 -16.09 6.97 18.10
N ALA A 247 -15.39 6.17 18.90
CA ALA A 247 -14.17 5.48 18.47
C ALA A 247 -14.45 4.44 17.38
N GLY A 248 -15.62 3.80 17.40
CA GLY A 248 -16.07 2.90 16.34
C GLY A 248 -16.44 3.61 15.04
N THR A 249 -17.11 4.77 15.12
CA THR A 249 -17.46 5.59 13.95
C THR A 249 -16.26 6.36 13.42
N THR A 250 -15.42 6.94 14.28
CA THR A 250 -14.13 7.55 13.92
C THR A 250 -13.16 6.49 13.41
N GLY A 251 -13.11 5.29 13.99
CA GLY A 251 -12.31 4.17 13.49
C GLY A 251 -12.79 3.66 12.13
N ALA A 252 -14.10 3.61 11.89
CA ALA A 252 -14.67 3.29 10.58
C ALA A 252 -14.42 4.42 9.56
N LEU A 253 -14.54 5.68 9.97
CA LEU A 253 -14.23 6.85 9.13
C LEU A 253 -12.73 6.91 8.80
N VAL A 254 -11.84 6.61 9.73
CA VAL A 254 -10.37 6.57 9.54
C VAL A 254 -9.96 5.33 8.73
N ALA A 255 -10.61 4.18 8.91
CA ALA A 255 -10.39 3.02 8.06
C ALA A 255 -10.75 3.36 6.60
N VAL A 256 -11.83 4.09 6.40
CA VAL A 256 -12.22 4.56 5.07
C VAL A 256 -11.30 5.66 4.55
N ASP A 257 -10.88 6.59 5.39
CA ASP A 257 -9.89 7.63 5.06
C ASP A 257 -8.55 7.00 4.65
N ARG A 258 -8.20 5.83 5.21
CA ARG A 258 -7.03 5.01 4.86
C ARG A 258 -7.21 4.17 3.59
N LEU A 259 -8.42 3.76 3.23
CA LEU A 259 -8.70 3.15 1.92
C LEU A 259 -8.69 4.22 0.81
N ASP A 260 -9.28 5.39 1.09
CA ASP A 260 -9.47 6.51 0.15
C ASP A 260 -8.16 7.18 -0.29
N SER A 261 -7.13 7.12 0.55
CA SER A 261 -5.80 7.71 0.33
C SER A 261 -4.82 6.76 -0.39
N ARG A 262 -5.24 5.52 -0.69
CA ARG A 262 -4.43 4.51 -1.43
C ARG A 262 -4.92 4.27 -2.86
N VAL A 263 -6.16 4.61 -3.17
CA VAL A 263 -6.79 4.40 -4.48
C VAL A 263 -6.40 5.55 -5.43
N GLN A 264 -5.62 5.23 -6.46
CA GLN A 264 -5.39 6.15 -7.58
C GLN A 264 -6.69 6.26 -8.39
N ARG A 265 -7.11 7.47 -8.76
CA ARG A 265 -8.34 7.69 -9.53
C ARG A 265 -8.00 8.11 -10.94
N PHE A 266 -8.69 7.53 -11.91
CA PHE A 266 -8.61 7.95 -13.30
C PHE A 266 -9.95 8.54 -13.75
N PRO A 267 -9.97 9.41 -14.78
CA PRO A 267 -11.17 10.10 -15.23
C PRO A 267 -12.32 9.13 -15.53
N ASP A 268 -13.55 9.57 -15.27
CA ASP A 268 -14.77 8.76 -15.45
C ASP A 268 -14.77 8.02 -16.82
N PRO A 269 -14.67 6.67 -16.83
CA PRO A 269 -14.58 5.92 -18.06
C PRO A 269 -15.90 5.83 -18.83
N PHE A 270 -17.00 6.34 -18.26
CA PHE A 270 -18.34 6.13 -18.78
C PHE A 270 -18.89 7.32 -19.58
N VAL A 271 -18.25 8.50 -19.52
CA VAL A 271 -18.77 9.78 -20.07
C VAL A 271 -18.98 9.74 -21.58
N ASP A 272 -18.10 9.06 -22.32
CA ASP A 272 -18.10 9.04 -23.79
C ASP A 272 -18.62 7.72 -24.39
N LEU A 273 -19.30 6.88 -23.59
CA LEU A 273 -19.82 5.59 -24.06
C LEU A 273 -21.09 5.79 -24.93
N PRO A 274 -21.09 5.33 -26.20
CA PRO A 274 -22.16 5.67 -27.16
C PRO A 274 -23.49 4.97 -26.85
N THR A 275 -23.46 3.75 -26.33
CA THR A 275 -24.64 2.94 -25.95
C THR A 275 -24.26 1.99 -24.82
N ARG A 276 -25.05 1.98 -23.74
CA ARG A 276 -24.82 1.13 -22.57
C ARG A 276 -26.01 0.19 -22.34
N PRO A 277 -25.80 -1.00 -21.75
CA PRO A 277 -26.89 -1.87 -21.31
C PRO A 277 -27.84 -1.13 -20.35
N PRO A 278 -29.13 -1.52 -20.29
CA PRO A 278 -30.09 -0.90 -19.38
C PRO A 278 -29.65 -1.08 -17.92
N GLU A 279 -29.99 -0.12 -17.06
CA GLU A 279 -29.73 -0.26 -15.63
C GLU A 279 -30.49 -1.48 -15.08
N PRO A 280 -29.92 -2.22 -14.12
CA PRO A 280 -30.65 -3.26 -13.41
C PRO A 280 -31.97 -2.68 -12.89
N THR A 281 -33.10 -3.35 -13.16
CA THR A 281 -34.41 -2.86 -12.73
C THR A 281 -34.44 -2.82 -11.21
N ALA A 282 -34.45 -1.61 -10.63
CA ALA A 282 -34.64 -1.43 -9.19
C ALA A 282 -35.88 -2.23 -8.76
N PRO A 283 -35.81 -3.03 -7.69
CA PRO A 283 -36.94 -3.83 -7.28
C PRO A 283 -38.13 -2.91 -6.96
N ALA A 284 -39.33 -3.39 -7.28
CA ALA A 284 -40.56 -2.60 -7.26
C ALA A 284 -40.65 -1.70 -6.02
N ALA A 285 -40.95 -0.41 -6.25
CA ALA A 285 -41.03 0.63 -5.23
C ALA A 285 -41.69 0.12 -3.94
N GLY A 286 -40.86 -0.18 -2.93
CA GLY A 286 -41.30 -0.81 -1.69
C GLY A 286 -40.31 -1.78 -1.03
N SER A 287 -39.34 -2.34 -1.76
CA SER A 287 -38.19 -3.05 -1.14
C SER A 287 -36.98 -2.12 -1.09
N ALA A 288 -36.50 -1.84 0.12
CA ALA A 288 -35.29 -1.07 0.39
C ALA A 288 -34.02 -1.90 0.05
N THR A 289 -33.89 -2.31 -1.20
CA THR A 289 -32.76 -3.11 -1.67
C THR A 289 -31.98 -2.27 -2.67
N ASP A 290 -30.69 -2.08 -2.41
CA ASP A 290 -29.76 -1.39 -3.31
C ASP A 290 -29.69 -2.13 -4.67
N PRO A 291 -29.36 -1.43 -5.78
CA PRO A 291 -29.14 -2.11 -7.06
C PRO A 291 -27.95 -3.08 -6.98
N ALA A 292 -28.01 -4.12 -7.80
CA ALA A 292 -26.87 -5.01 -8.03
C ALA A 292 -25.68 -4.18 -8.52
N LEU A 293 -24.47 -4.55 -8.10
CA LEU A 293 -23.25 -3.81 -8.40
C LEU A 293 -22.29 -4.67 -9.18
N THR A 294 -21.81 -4.18 -10.31
CA THR A 294 -20.80 -4.86 -11.14
C THR A 294 -19.54 -4.01 -11.26
N ILE A 295 -18.40 -4.60 -10.91
CA ILE A 295 -17.08 -3.98 -10.97
C ILE A 295 -16.24 -4.74 -12.00
N LEU A 296 -15.69 -4.04 -12.98
CA LEU A 296 -14.74 -4.58 -13.95
C LEU A 296 -13.32 -4.40 -13.40
N VAL A 297 -12.59 -5.49 -13.20
CA VAL A 297 -11.19 -5.47 -12.77
C VAL A 297 -10.27 -5.77 -13.96
N LEU A 298 -9.28 -4.91 -14.19
CA LEU A 298 -8.32 -5.00 -15.29
C LEU A 298 -6.89 -5.03 -14.71
N GLY A 299 -6.11 -6.06 -15.04
CA GLY A 299 -4.71 -6.18 -14.62
C GLY A 299 -3.76 -5.70 -15.71
N ALA A 300 -3.10 -4.57 -15.51
CA ALA A 300 -2.17 -3.98 -16.46
C ALA A 300 -0.93 -4.89 -16.67
N SER A 301 -0.51 -5.02 -17.93
CA SER A 301 0.80 -5.58 -18.29
C SER A 301 1.89 -4.53 -18.05
N GLU A 302 2.97 -4.91 -17.36
CA GLU A 302 4.05 -3.99 -16.95
C GLU A 302 5.01 -3.62 -18.10
N ASP A 303 5.01 -4.36 -19.20
CA ASP A 303 5.98 -4.20 -20.30
C ASP A 303 5.56 -3.14 -21.36
N ASP A 304 4.34 -2.62 -21.30
CA ASP A 304 3.80 -1.72 -22.33
C ASP A 304 4.05 -0.21 -22.06
N ALA A 305 4.78 0.11 -20.99
CA ALA A 305 5.06 1.50 -20.60
C ALA A 305 6.09 2.20 -21.51
N ASP A 306 6.91 1.45 -22.25
CA ASP A 306 7.95 2.00 -23.13
C ASP A 306 7.48 2.20 -24.59
N ASP A 307 6.47 1.45 -25.07
CA ASP A 307 5.95 1.55 -26.46
C ASP A 307 4.51 2.09 -26.58
N GLY A 308 3.82 2.37 -25.47
CA GLY A 308 2.51 3.02 -25.46
C GLY A 308 1.32 2.12 -25.79
N GLU A 309 1.50 0.80 -25.85
CA GLU A 309 0.44 -0.19 -26.12
C GLU A 309 -0.08 -0.83 -24.82
N ALA A 310 -0.68 -0.07 -23.89
CA ALA A 310 -1.14 -0.61 -22.60
C ALA A 310 -2.10 -1.84 -22.73
N GLY A 311 -1.58 -3.05 -22.52
CA GLY A 311 -2.34 -4.30 -22.51
C GLY A 311 -2.96 -4.64 -21.15
N THR A 312 -3.80 -5.68 -21.13
CA THR A 312 -4.31 -6.28 -19.89
C THR A 312 -4.21 -7.81 -19.92
N ASP A 313 -3.52 -8.38 -18.95
CA ASP A 313 -3.37 -9.84 -18.80
C ASP A 313 -4.50 -10.46 -17.98
N VAL A 314 -5.32 -9.63 -17.32
CA VAL A 314 -6.40 -10.09 -16.43
C VAL A 314 -7.66 -9.26 -16.63
N VAL A 315 -8.79 -9.93 -16.85
CA VAL A 315 -10.11 -9.29 -16.94
C VAL A 315 -11.11 -10.05 -16.07
N LEU A 316 -11.64 -9.39 -15.04
CA LEU A 316 -12.62 -9.97 -14.12
C LEU A 316 -13.88 -9.12 -14.05
N LEU A 317 -15.03 -9.77 -13.98
CA LEU A 317 -16.29 -9.14 -13.58
C LEU A 317 -16.65 -9.58 -12.17
N ALA A 318 -16.55 -8.67 -11.22
CA ALA A 318 -17.00 -8.87 -9.85
C ALA A 318 -18.42 -8.30 -9.72
N HIS A 319 -19.40 -9.18 -9.57
CA HIS A 319 -20.80 -8.84 -9.44
C HIS A 319 -21.29 -9.12 -8.02
N VAL A 320 -22.02 -8.19 -7.43
CA VAL A 320 -22.65 -8.32 -6.12
C VAL A 320 -24.15 -8.15 -6.31
N THR A 321 -24.92 -9.17 -5.94
CA THR A 321 -26.37 -9.18 -6.10
C THR A 321 -27.03 -8.03 -5.33
N ALA A 322 -28.19 -7.58 -5.81
CA ALA A 322 -28.94 -6.49 -5.21
C ALA A 322 -29.21 -6.73 -3.70
N ASP A 323 -29.52 -7.97 -3.33
CA ASP A 323 -29.79 -8.36 -1.94
C ASP A 323 -28.55 -8.43 -1.03
N ARG A 324 -27.34 -8.22 -1.58
CA ARG A 324 -26.05 -8.30 -0.90
C ARG A 324 -25.83 -9.63 -0.16
N ARG A 325 -26.45 -10.71 -0.66
CA ARG A 325 -26.30 -12.07 -0.10
C ARG A 325 -25.40 -12.96 -0.90
N SER A 326 -25.02 -12.57 -2.11
CA SER A 326 -24.02 -13.31 -2.89
C SER A 326 -23.16 -12.38 -3.72
N ALA A 327 -21.95 -12.84 -4.02
CA ALA A 327 -21.05 -12.19 -4.96
C ALA A 327 -20.46 -13.22 -5.92
N GLN A 328 -20.27 -12.84 -7.17
CA GLN A 328 -19.73 -13.69 -8.22
C GLN A 328 -18.56 -13.00 -8.91
N VAL A 329 -17.46 -13.71 -9.06
CA VAL A 329 -16.30 -13.26 -9.83
C VAL A 329 -16.21 -14.10 -11.09
N VAL A 330 -16.44 -13.48 -12.24
CA VAL A 330 -16.37 -14.10 -13.56
C VAL A 330 -15.07 -13.69 -14.25
N ALA A 331 -14.15 -14.62 -14.42
CA ALA A 331 -12.93 -14.38 -15.20
C ALA A 331 -13.21 -14.47 -16.69
N LEU A 332 -12.94 -13.38 -17.41
CA LEU A 332 -13.00 -13.32 -18.87
C LEU A 332 -11.61 -13.57 -19.43
N PRO A 333 -11.40 -14.59 -20.28
CA PRO A 333 -10.10 -14.82 -20.89
C PRO A 333 -9.66 -13.59 -21.73
N PRO A 334 -8.44 -13.05 -21.54
CA PRO A 334 -7.93 -11.89 -22.28
C PRO A 334 -7.84 -12.12 -23.80
N GLU A 335 -7.70 -13.37 -24.25
CA GLU A 335 -7.69 -13.75 -25.68
C GLU A 335 -9.07 -13.79 -26.33
N LEU A 336 -10.14 -13.59 -25.55
CA LEU A 336 -11.49 -13.66 -26.04
C LEU A 336 -11.70 -12.60 -27.13
N ARG A 337 -12.13 -13.04 -28.32
CA ARG A 337 -12.37 -12.15 -29.44
C ARG A 337 -13.66 -11.37 -29.22
N VAL A 338 -13.54 -10.04 -29.21
CA VAL A 338 -14.61 -9.08 -28.95
C VAL A 338 -14.59 -7.98 -30.02
N GLU A 339 -15.68 -7.23 -30.13
CA GLU A 339 -15.71 -6.01 -30.93
C GLU A 339 -15.05 -4.87 -30.14
N LEU A 340 -13.91 -4.37 -30.63
CA LEU A 340 -13.19 -3.27 -30.00
C LEU A 340 -13.69 -1.92 -30.56
N PRO A 341 -14.06 -0.96 -29.70
CA PRO A 341 -14.52 0.35 -30.13
C PRO A 341 -13.48 1.05 -31.01
N GLY A 342 -13.88 1.46 -32.22
CA GLY A 342 -13.00 2.17 -33.16
C GLY A 342 -11.96 1.32 -33.89
N ALA A 343 -11.73 0.07 -33.50
CA ALA A 343 -10.74 -0.83 -34.12
C ALA A 343 -11.34 -2.11 -34.74
N GLY A 344 -12.59 -2.47 -34.42
CA GLY A 344 -13.24 -3.68 -34.93
C GLY A 344 -12.84 -4.94 -34.15
N PRO A 345 -13.01 -6.15 -34.71
CA PRO A 345 -12.87 -7.38 -33.95
C PRO A 345 -11.41 -7.71 -33.60
N GLY A 346 -11.12 -7.88 -32.32
CA GLY A 346 -9.78 -8.16 -31.79
C GLY A 346 -9.83 -8.86 -30.43
N PRO A 347 -8.67 -9.23 -29.85
CA PRO A 347 -8.63 -9.85 -28.52
C PRO A 347 -8.97 -8.83 -27.43
N LEU A 348 -9.63 -9.29 -26.36
CA LEU A 348 -10.06 -8.43 -25.26
C LEU A 348 -8.90 -7.70 -24.57
N ARG A 349 -7.71 -8.33 -24.49
CA ARG A 349 -6.50 -7.75 -23.89
C ARG A 349 -6.05 -6.42 -24.49
N THR A 350 -6.37 -6.17 -25.76
CA THR A 350 -5.99 -4.92 -26.45
C THR A 350 -7.02 -3.81 -26.26
N ALA A 351 -8.14 -4.06 -25.56
CA ALA A 351 -9.20 -3.06 -25.42
C ALA A 351 -8.74 -1.80 -24.67
N VAL A 352 -7.85 -1.96 -23.69
CA VAL A 352 -7.24 -0.83 -22.97
C VAL A 352 -6.27 -0.06 -23.88
N ALA A 353 -5.42 -0.75 -24.65
CA ALA A 353 -4.50 -0.10 -25.59
C ALA A 353 -5.25 0.71 -26.66
N VAL A 354 -6.35 0.17 -27.19
CA VAL A 354 -7.13 0.78 -28.27
C VAL A 354 -7.98 1.96 -27.80
N GLY A 355 -8.67 1.82 -26.66
CA GLY A 355 -9.71 2.77 -26.23
C GLY A 355 -9.62 3.19 -24.78
N GLY A 356 -8.53 2.90 -24.09
CA GLY A 356 -8.37 3.09 -22.66
C GLY A 356 -9.35 2.24 -21.82
N PRO A 357 -9.47 2.54 -20.51
CA PRO A 357 -10.50 1.95 -19.67
C PRO A 357 -11.93 2.06 -20.24
N PRO A 358 -12.37 3.18 -20.87
CA PRO A 358 -13.67 3.24 -21.56
C PRO A 358 -13.83 2.17 -22.64
N GLY A 359 -12.80 1.95 -23.47
CA GLY A 359 -12.82 0.96 -24.53
C GLY A 359 -12.98 -0.47 -24.01
N ALA A 360 -12.31 -0.80 -22.90
CA ALA A 360 -12.47 -2.07 -22.21
C ALA A 360 -13.86 -2.25 -21.62
N VAL A 361 -14.40 -1.23 -20.94
CA VAL A 361 -15.80 -1.26 -20.45
C VAL A 361 -16.76 -1.53 -21.60
N GLN A 362 -16.64 -0.78 -22.69
CA GLN A 362 -17.53 -0.90 -23.82
C GLN A 362 -17.49 -2.30 -24.45
N ALA A 363 -16.29 -2.85 -24.64
CA ALA A 363 -16.12 -4.20 -25.18
C ALA A 363 -16.75 -5.27 -24.27
N VAL A 364 -16.57 -5.14 -22.95
CA VAL A 364 -17.14 -6.08 -21.97
C VAL A 364 -18.67 -5.95 -21.86
N GLU A 365 -19.20 -4.72 -21.82
CA GLU A 365 -20.65 -4.47 -21.77
C GLU A 365 -21.34 -5.00 -23.04
N GLN A 366 -20.74 -4.84 -24.23
CA GLN A 366 -21.28 -5.38 -25.47
C GLN A 366 -21.22 -6.90 -25.53
N LEU A 367 -20.12 -7.49 -25.05
CA LEU A 367 -19.93 -8.94 -25.03
C LEU A 367 -20.92 -9.62 -24.08
N THR A 368 -21.08 -9.08 -22.88
CA THR A 368 -21.81 -9.75 -21.77
C THR A 368 -23.25 -9.27 -21.63
N GLY A 369 -23.57 -8.07 -22.11
CA GLY A 369 -24.83 -7.38 -21.84
C GLY A 369 -24.99 -6.94 -20.39
N VAL A 370 -23.98 -7.16 -19.54
CA VAL A 370 -23.97 -6.78 -18.12
C VAL A 370 -23.47 -5.35 -18.04
N ARG A 371 -24.19 -4.50 -17.31
CA ARG A 371 -23.76 -3.11 -17.09
C ARG A 371 -22.64 -3.09 -16.05
N VAL A 372 -21.58 -2.34 -16.34
CA VAL A 372 -20.45 -2.14 -15.42
C VAL A 372 -20.67 -0.83 -14.66
N ASP A 373 -20.70 -0.89 -13.34
CA ASP A 373 -20.92 0.30 -12.49
C ASP A 373 -19.59 0.96 -12.11
N HIS A 374 -18.53 0.16 -11.92
CA HIS A 374 -17.21 0.65 -11.56
C HIS A 374 -16.09 -0.11 -12.26
N VAL A 375 -14.92 0.51 -12.36
CA VAL A 375 -13.72 -0.08 -12.95
C VAL A 375 -12.55 0.02 -12.00
N ALA A 376 -11.84 -1.09 -11.85
CA ALA A 376 -10.71 -1.31 -10.96
C ALA A 376 -9.48 -1.71 -11.79
N LEU A 377 -8.37 -0.97 -11.70
CA LEU A 377 -7.09 -1.35 -12.34
C LEU A 377 -6.13 -1.92 -11.29
N THR A 378 -5.39 -2.96 -11.65
CA THR A 378 -4.44 -3.65 -10.77
C THR A 378 -3.17 -4.08 -11.54
N ASP A 379 -2.16 -4.57 -10.83
CA ASP A 379 -0.83 -4.93 -11.37
C ASP A 379 -0.40 -6.36 -10.97
N ALA A 380 0.64 -6.88 -11.61
CA ALA A 380 1.16 -8.22 -11.33
C ALA A 380 1.68 -8.39 -9.90
N GLU A 381 2.20 -7.32 -9.29
CA GLU A 381 2.67 -7.32 -7.91
C GLU A 381 1.52 -7.50 -6.90
N THR A 382 0.32 -7.00 -7.23
CA THR A 382 -0.91 -7.22 -6.45
C THR A 382 -1.31 -8.69 -6.48
N PHE A 383 -1.19 -9.34 -7.64
CA PHE A 383 -1.46 -10.78 -7.79
C PHE A 383 -0.48 -11.61 -6.98
N ALA A 384 0.79 -11.18 -6.93
CA ALA A 384 1.80 -11.79 -6.07
C ALA A 384 1.41 -11.67 -4.59
N ARG A 385 0.98 -10.49 -4.13
CA ARG A 385 0.52 -10.29 -2.74
C ARG A 385 -0.71 -11.14 -2.42
N VAL A 386 -1.71 -11.18 -3.31
CA VAL A 386 -2.90 -12.03 -3.15
C VAL A 386 -2.51 -13.51 -3.04
N THR A 387 -1.62 -13.97 -3.91
CA THR A 387 -1.11 -15.35 -3.89
C THR A 387 -0.39 -15.67 -2.59
N GLU A 388 0.41 -14.74 -2.06
CA GLU A 388 1.07 -14.89 -0.76
C GLU A 388 0.06 -15.04 0.38
N THR A 389 -0.96 -14.17 0.41
CA THR A 389 -2.04 -14.21 1.43
C THR A 389 -2.82 -15.52 1.38
N LEU A 390 -3.02 -16.11 0.20
CA LEU A 390 -3.69 -17.40 0.05
C LEU A 390 -2.84 -18.61 0.51
N GLY A 391 -1.60 -18.37 0.94
CA GLY A 391 -0.63 -19.42 1.27
C GLY A 391 -0.06 -20.12 0.03
N GLY A 392 -0.08 -19.43 -1.12
CA GLY A 392 0.32 -19.93 -2.42
C GLY A 392 -0.80 -20.59 -3.23
N VAL A 393 -0.54 -20.81 -4.51
CA VAL A 393 -1.47 -21.40 -5.48
C VAL A 393 -0.82 -22.58 -6.18
N ASP A 394 -1.63 -23.59 -6.51
CA ASP A 394 -1.15 -24.80 -7.16
C ASP A 394 -1.07 -24.59 -8.68
N LEU A 395 0.15 -24.57 -9.22
CA LEU A 395 0.46 -24.34 -10.63
C LEU A 395 1.23 -25.52 -11.22
N ASP A 396 0.97 -25.82 -12.49
CA ASP A 396 1.75 -26.78 -13.27
C ASP A 396 2.78 -26.01 -14.11
N VAL A 397 4.04 -26.16 -13.73
CA VAL A 397 5.15 -25.43 -14.33
C VAL A 397 5.74 -26.29 -15.45
N ALA A 398 5.54 -25.88 -16.70
CA ALA A 398 5.96 -26.67 -17.86
C ALA A 398 7.49 -26.87 -17.96
N ASP A 399 8.26 -25.81 -17.65
CA ASP A 399 9.71 -25.77 -17.78
C ASP A 399 10.37 -25.19 -16.53
N ASP A 400 11.61 -25.58 -16.25
CA ASP A 400 12.40 -25.05 -15.14
C ASP A 400 12.47 -23.51 -15.18
N VAL A 401 12.04 -22.86 -14.11
CA VAL A 401 12.22 -21.42 -13.91
C VAL A 401 13.65 -21.19 -13.42
N VAL A 402 14.44 -20.49 -14.22
CA VAL A 402 15.85 -20.21 -13.93
C VAL A 402 16.08 -18.73 -13.69
N VAL A 403 16.65 -18.39 -12.53
CA VAL A 403 17.06 -17.02 -12.19
C VAL A 403 18.56 -16.99 -11.96
N ARG A 404 19.28 -16.15 -12.72
CA ARG A 404 20.75 -16.00 -12.63
C ARG A 404 21.51 -17.33 -12.71
N GLY A 405 21.05 -18.23 -13.60
CA GLY A 405 21.65 -19.55 -13.82
C GLY A 405 21.36 -20.59 -12.74
N ARG A 406 20.41 -20.35 -11.84
CA ARG A 406 19.93 -21.32 -10.84
C ARG A 406 18.46 -21.64 -11.06
N VAL A 407 18.11 -22.92 -11.07
CA VAL A 407 16.71 -23.36 -11.06
C VAL A 407 16.10 -22.95 -9.72
N VAL A 408 15.08 -22.09 -9.76
CA VAL A 408 14.32 -21.64 -8.58
C VAL A 408 13.02 -22.40 -8.41
N VAL A 409 12.41 -22.83 -9.52
CA VAL A 409 11.24 -23.71 -9.56
C VAL A 409 11.47 -24.74 -10.65
N PRO A 410 11.57 -26.05 -10.33
CA PRO A 410 11.69 -27.07 -11.35
C PRO A 410 10.35 -27.26 -12.09
N ALA A 411 10.40 -27.92 -13.25
CA ALA A 411 9.20 -28.32 -13.97
C ALA A 411 8.36 -29.33 -13.14
N GLY A 412 7.04 -29.18 -13.21
CA GLY A 412 6.04 -30.00 -12.55
C GLY A 412 5.03 -29.20 -11.72
N ARG A 413 4.20 -29.92 -10.97
CA ARG A 413 3.15 -29.33 -10.16
C ARG A 413 3.69 -28.83 -8.82
N HIS A 414 3.56 -27.52 -8.58
CA HIS A 414 4.09 -26.85 -7.41
C HIS A 414 3.06 -25.89 -6.81
N ARG A 415 3.10 -25.76 -5.48
CA ARG A 415 2.44 -24.64 -4.80
C ARG A 415 3.37 -23.45 -4.79
N LEU A 416 3.10 -22.46 -5.64
CA LEU A 416 3.93 -21.26 -5.76
C LEU A 416 3.42 -20.18 -4.82
N THR A 417 4.32 -19.62 -4.01
CA THR A 417 4.07 -18.42 -3.20
C THR A 417 4.14 -17.16 -4.07
N GLY A 418 3.75 -16.01 -3.54
CA GLY A 418 3.59 -14.79 -4.34
C GLY A 418 4.84 -14.40 -5.13
N GLY A 419 5.99 -14.37 -4.45
CA GLY A 419 7.26 -14.06 -5.10
C GLY A 419 7.70 -15.08 -6.16
N LEU A 420 7.42 -16.37 -5.94
CA LEU A 420 7.76 -17.43 -6.90
C LEU A 420 6.81 -17.42 -8.11
N ALA A 421 5.53 -17.17 -7.89
CA ALA A 421 4.54 -17.04 -8.96
C ALA A 421 4.84 -15.82 -9.85
N LEU A 422 5.23 -14.68 -9.26
CA LEU A 422 5.69 -13.51 -10.00
C LEU A 422 6.97 -13.81 -10.79
N THR A 423 7.94 -14.50 -10.18
CA THR A 423 9.17 -14.92 -10.87
C THR A 423 8.88 -15.87 -12.03
N TRP A 424 7.89 -16.77 -11.87
CA TRP A 424 7.43 -17.65 -12.94
C TRP A 424 6.72 -16.88 -14.06
N MET A 425 5.92 -15.86 -13.73
CA MET A 425 5.33 -14.97 -14.73
C MET A 425 6.42 -14.26 -15.53
N GLN A 426 7.37 -13.62 -14.85
CA GLN A 426 8.46 -12.84 -15.48
C GLN A 426 9.46 -13.68 -16.29
N SER A 427 9.49 -15.01 -16.11
CA SER A 427 10.45 -15.86 -16.83
C SER A 427 10.08 -16.12 -18.30
N THR A 428 8.95 -15.61 -18.79
CA THR A 428 8.63 -15.60 -20.22
C THR A 428 9.55 -14.69 -21.01
N GLY A 429 10.19 -13.70 -20.36
CA GLY A 429 10.87 -12.62 -21.07
C GLY A 429 9.90 -11.90 -21.99
N ASP A 430 10.35 -11.52 -23.19
CA ASP A 430 9.59 -10.70 -24.15
C ASP A 430 8.52 -11.49 -24.96
N ASP A 431 8.13 -12.70 -24.54
CA ASP A 431 7.08 -13.49 -25.21
C ASP A 431 5.69 -13.16 -24.64
N ASP A 432 4.98 -12.27 -25.32
CA ASP A 432 3.64 -11.80 -24.91
C ASP A 432 2.57 -12.89 -24.95
N ALA A 433 2.69 -13.86 -25.84
CA ALA A 433 1.73 -14.96 -25.92
C ALA A 433 1.90 -15.90 -24.73
N ALA A 434 3.15 -16.24 -24.41
CA ALA A 434 3.46 -17.07 -23.23
C ALA A 434 3.10 -16.36 -21.92
N ARG A 435 3.30 -15.03 -21.84
CA ARG A 435 2.94 -14.23 -20.65
C ARG A 435 1.43 -14.23 -20.44
N ALA A 436 0.65 -13.96 -21.48
CA ALA A 436 -0.81 -13.98 -21.42
C ALA A 436 -1.35 -15.37 -21.03
N GLU A 437 -0.76 -16.45 -21.57
CA GLU A 437 -1.12 -17.82 -21.20
C GLU A 437 -0.86 -18.11 -19.71
N ARG A 438 0.34 -17.74 -19.21
CA ARG A 438 0.69 -17.90 -17.80
C ARG A 438 -0.17 -17.04 -16.87
N GLY A 439 -0.51 -15.82 -17.28
CA GLY A 439 -1.42 -14.94 -16.53
C GLY A 439 -2.80 -15.60 -16.33
N GLN A 440 -3.36 -16.21 -17.38
CA GLN A 440 -4.62 -16.96 -17.27
C GLN A 440 -4.50 -18.17 -16.34
N LEU A 441 -3.41 -18.93 -16.45
CA LEU A 441 -3.16 -20.09 -15.57
C LEU A 441 -3.03 -19.67 -14.11
N TRP A 442 -2.29 -18.58 -13.85
CA TRP A 442 -2.14 -18.01 -12.51
C TRP A 442 -3.47 -17.57 -11.94
N LEU A 443 -4.24 -16.80 -12.71
CA LEU A 443 -5.55 -16.35 -12.28
C LEU A 443 -6.46 -17.53 -11.95
N ARG A 444 -6.55 -18.54 -12.83
CA ARG A 444 -7.35 -19.74 -12.54
C ARG A 444 -6.91 -20.43 -11.26
N ALA A 445 -5.60 -20.52 -11.00
CA ALA A 445 -5.07 -21.12 -9.77
C ALA A 445 -5.40 -20.29 -8.51
N ILE A 446 -5.37 -18.95 -8.60
CA ILE A 446 -5.82 -18.04 -7.53
C ILE A 446 -7.32 -18.28 -7.25
N LEU A 447 -8.13 -18.29 -8.29
CA LEU A 447 -9.58 -18.44 -8.20
C LEU A 447 -9.98 -19.82 -7.64
N ASP A 448 -9.29 -20.90 -8.05
CA ASP A 448 -9.46 -22.24 -7.49
C ASP A 448 -9.06 -22.28 -6.00
N ARG A 449 -7.93 -21.67 -5.65
CA ARG A 449 -7.44 -21.59 -4.26
C ARG A 449 -8.41 -20.82 -3.35
N MET A 450 -9.01 -19.74 -3.83
CA MET A 450 -10.04 -18.98 -3.10
C MET A 450 -11.30 -19.82 -2.82
N GLY A 451 -11.63 -20.78 -3.70
CA GLY A 451 -12.75 -21.69 -3.53
C GLY A 451 -12.50 -22.83 -2.54
N HIS A 452 -11.25 -23.06 -2.15
CA HIS A 452 -10.89 -24.19 -1.29
C HIS A 452 -11.43 -24.01 0.14
N ASP A 453 -11.89 -25.10 0.78
CA ASP A 453 -12.67 -25.03 2.04
C ASP A 453 -11.90 -24.39 3.21
N ASP A 454 -10.58 -24.50 3.25
CA ASP A 454 -9.72 -23.88 4.27
C ASP A 454 -9.69 -22.36 4.11
N VAL A 455 -9.55 -21.84 2.89
CA VAL A 455 -9.60 -20.39 2.59
C VAL A 455 -11.03 -19.88 2.78
N ARG A 456 -12.03 -20.60 2.27
CA ARG A 456 -13.46 -20.24 2.40
C ARG A 456 -13.94 -20.21 3.86
N SER A 457 -13.30 -20.95 4.76
CA SER A 457 -13.70 -20.99 6.17
C SER A 457 -12.87 -20.08 7.08
N ASP A 458 -11.81 -19.45 6.55
CA ASP A 458 -10.91 -18.57 7.30
C ASP A 458 -11.30 -17.09 7.15
N PRO A 459 -12.01 -16.50 8.12
CA PRO A 459 -12.42 -15.10 8.04
C PRO A 459 -11.23 -14.11 8.06
N THR A 460 -10.08 -14.51 8.61
CA THR A 460 -8.89 -13.66 8.65
C THR A 460 -8.26 -13.56 7.27
N ALA A 461 -8.14 -14.68 6.54
CA ALA A 461 -7.65 -14.70 5.17
C ALA A 461 -8.46 -13.76 4.25
N TRP A 462 -9.79 -13.74 4.38
CA TRP A 462 -10.64 -12.82 3.62
C TRP A 462 -10.46 -11.35 3.99
N LEU A 463 -10.24 -11.03 5.27
CA LEU A 463 -9.95 -9.65 5.69
C LEU A 463 -8.59 -9.17 5.18
N GLU A 464 -7.58 -10.04 5.17
CA GLU A 464 -6.25 -9.74 4.62
C GLU A 464 -6.30 -9.60 3.10
N LEU A 465 -7.05 -10.44 2.39
CA LEU A 465 -7.29 -10.31 0.96
C LEU A 465 -7.96 -8.97 0.62
N LEU A 466 -8.98 -8.57 1.38
CA LEU A 466 -9.64 -7.28 1.20
C LEU A 466 -8.69 -6.11 1.45
N ASP A 467 -7.81 -6.18 2.45
CA ASP A 467 -6.81 -5.14 2.71
C ASP A 467 -5.81 -5.02 1.56
N VAL A 468 -5.29 -6.16 1.06
CA VAL A 468 -4.37 -6.20 -0.09
C VAL A 468 -5.01 -5.62 -1.35
N LEU A 469 -6.25 -6.02 -1.66
CA LEU A 469 -6.97 -5.50 -2.84
C LEU A 469 -7.29 -4.01 -2.68
N SER A 470 -7.68 -3.56 -1.50
CA SER A 470 -8.00 -2.14 -1.26
C SER A 470 -6.80 -1.21 -1.40
N GLY A 471 -5.58 -1.70 -1.14
CA GLY A 471 -4.35 -0.91 -1.21
C GLY A 471 -3.70 -0.88 -2.58
N SER A 472 -4.26 -1.57 -3.58
CA SER A 472 -3.58 -1.82 -4.86
C SER A 472 -4.49 -1.79 -6.08
N VAL A 473 -5.67 -1.19 -5.92
CA VAL A 473 -6.64 -1.01 -6.99
C VAL A 473 -6.82 0.49 -7.25
N ALA A 474 -6.63 0.91 -8.50
CA ALA A 474 -7.05 2.23 -8.96
C ALA A 474 -8.53 2.15 -9.37
N VAL A 475 -9.40 3.05 -8.90
CA VAL A 475 -10.85 2.99 -9.15
C VAL A 475 -11.34 4.25 -9.86
N ASP A 476 -12.41 4.14 -10.65
CA ASP A 476 -13.08 5.29 -11.28
C ASP A 476 -13.53 6.35 -10.26
N GLU A 477 -13.64 7.60 -10.72
CA GLU A 477 -14.10 8.75 -9.91
C GLU A 477 -15.50 8.55 -9.31
N GLY A 478 -16.33 7.68 -9.88
CA GLY A 478 -17.68 7.37 -9.39
C GLY A 478 -17.68 6.51 -8.11
N LEU A 479 -16.63 5.73 -7.84
CA LEU A 479 -16.45 5.06 -6.55
C LEU A 479 -15.78 6.01 -5.54
N ASP A 480 -16.48 7.09 -5.22
CA ASP A 480 -16.02 8.06 -4.23
C ASP A 480 -16.04 7.46 -2.80
N ARG A 481 -15.51 8.25 -1.84
CA ARG A 481 -15.44 7.85 -0.42
C ARG A 481 -16.78 7.38 0.15
N GLY A 482 -17.87 8.02 -0.24
CA GLY A 482 -19.22 7.70 0.22
C GLY A 482 -19.73 6.40 -0.40
N ALA A 483 -19.51 6.22 -1.71
CA ALA A 483 -19.85 5.00 -2.43
C ALA A 483 -19.06 3.79 -1.92
N MET A 484 -17.76 3.93 -1.69
CA MET A 484 -16.91 2.86 -1.16
C MET A 484 -17.28 2.48 0.29
N LEU A 485 -17.64 3.46 1.12
CA LEU A 485 -18.23 3.23 2.45
C LEU A 485 -19.56 2.47 2.37
N GLY A 486 -20.44 2.91 1.47
CA GLY A 486 -21.72 2.27 1.20
C GLY A 486 -21.51 0.83 0.77
N LEU A 487 -20.58 0.60 -0.15
CA LEU A 487 -20.20 -0.74 -0.61
C LEU A 487 -19.68 -1.57 0.57
N LEU A 488 -18.64 -1.12 1.28
CA LEU A 488 -18.03 -1.86 2.39
C LEU A 488 -19.05 -2.19 3.48
N THR A 489 -19.98 -1.28 3.79
CA THR A 489 -21.05 -1.54 4.76
C THR A 489 -22.10 -2.52 4.22
N SER A 490 -22.46 -2.42 2.94
CA SER A 490 -23.40 -3.33 2.28
C SER A 490 -22.87 -4.77 2.18
N LEU A 491 -21.54 -4.94 2.06
CA LEU A 491 -20.89 -6.24 1.96
C LEU A 491 -20.66 -6.92 3.32
N ARG A 492 -20.93 -6.27 4.47
CA ARG A 492 -20.68 -6.83 5.81
C ARG A 492 -21.47 -8.12 6.10
N THR A 493 -22.56 -8.34 5.38
CA THR A 493 -23.40 -9.53 5.52
C THR A 493 -22.98 -10.69 4.63
N LEU A 494 -22.12 -10.45 3.64
CA LEU A 494 -21.58 -11.50 2.78
C LEU A 494 -20.62 -12.36 3.59
N ARG A 495 -20.86 -13.67 3.56
CA ARG A 495 -19.92 -14.63 4.11
C ARG A 495 -18.99 -15.12 2.99
N PRO A 496 -17.79 -15.58 3.33
CA PRO A 496 -16.90 -16.26 2.39
C PRO A 496 -17.56 -17.36 1.52
N GLY A 497 -18.51 -18.12 2.08
CA GLY A 497 -19.26 -19.15 1.32
C GLY A 497 -20.34 -18.61 0.37
N ASP A 498 -20.54 -17.30 0.35
CA ASP A 498 -21.48 -16.61 -0.53
C ASP A 498 -20.81 -16.06 -1.80
N VAL A 499 -19.47 -16.12 -1.83
CA VAL A 499 -18.65 -15.74 -2.99
C VAL A 499 -18.45 -16.95 -3.89
N GLN A 500 -18.69 -16.78 -5.18
CA GLN A 500 -18.47 -17.81 -6.20
C GLN A 500 -17.54 -17.29 -7.26
N VAL A 501 -16.72 -18.19 -7.77
CA VAL A 501 -15.70 -17.84 -8.74
C VAL A 501 -15.80 -18.79 -9.91
N VAL A 502 -15.90 -18.24 -11.12
CA VAL A 502 -16.06 -19.01 -12.35
C VAL A 502 -15.26 -18.39 -13.48
N THR A 503 -14.77 -19.23 -14.39
CA THR A 503 -14.21 -18.77 -15.66
C THR A 503 -15.31 -18.79 -16.72
N ALA A 504 -15.38 -17.75 -17.56
CA ALA A 504 -16.34 -17.69 -18.64
C ALA A 504 -16.12 -18.84 -19.64
N PRO A 505 -17.18 -19.58 -20.02
CA PRO A 505 -17.09 -20.66 -20.99
C PRO A 505 -16.65 -20.15 -22.36
N THR A 506 -15.59 -20.74 -22.90
CA THR A 506 -15.03 -20.39 -24.21
C THR A 506 -14.84 -21.62 -25.07
N THR A 507 -14.79 -21.41 -26.37
CA THR A 507 -14.52 -22.43 -27.38
C THR A 507 -13.57 -21.88 -28.46
N SER A 508 -13.06 -22.75 -29.31
CA SER A 508 -12.21 -22.35 -30.43
C SER A 508 -13.07 -21.83 -31.59
N GLY A 509 -12.76 -20.63 -32.06
CA GLY A 509 -13.28 -20.04 -33.28
C GLY A 509 -12.20 -19.89 -34.35
N THR A 510 -12.58 -19.29 -35.48
CA THR A 510 -11.66 -18.97 -36.58
C THR A 510 -11.79 -17.50 -36.94
N ALA A 511 -10.68 -16.77 -36.93
CA ALA A 511 -10.62 -15.37 -37.32
C ALA A 511 -10.71 -15.23 -38.86
N PRO A 512 -10.99 -14.01 -39.38
CA PRO A 512 -11.12 -13.79 -40.83
C PRO A 512 -9.88 -14.15 -41.66
N ASP A 513 -8.70 -14.15 -41.04
CA ASP A 513 -7.42 -14.54 -41.63
C ASP A 513 -7.15 -16.06 -41.57
N GLY A 514 -8.09 -16.84 -41.02
CA GLY A 514 -7.98 -18.29 -40.87
C GLY A 514 -7.25 -18.76 -39.61
N SER A 515 -6.76 -17.84 -38.76
CA SER A 515 -6.11 -18.20 -37.50
C SER A 515 -7.13 -18.70 -36.46
N ALA A 516 -6.68 -19.57 -35.56
CA ALA A 516 -7.50 -20.02 -34.42
C ALA A 516 -7.63 -18.86 -33.42
N THR A 517 -8.84 -18.66 -32.89
CA THR A 517 -9.12 -17.60 -31.92
C THR A 517 -10.03 -18.12 -30.82
N VAL A 518 -10.05 -17.46 -29.67
CA VAL A 518 -10.92 -17.84 -28.55
C VAL A 518 -12.22 -17.05 -28.66
N VAL A 519 -13.36 -17.74 -28.70
CA VAL A 519 -14.69 -17.11 -28.75
C VAL A 519 -15.57 -17.61 -27.61
N PRO A 520 -16.62 -16.86 -27.22
CA PRO A 520 -17.57 -17.32 -26.22
C PRO A 520 -18.25 -18.61 -26.69
N ASP A 521 -18.43 -19.60 -25.79
CA ASP A 521 -19.24 -20.77 -26.11
C ASP A 521 -20.73 -20.37 -26.09
N PRO A 522 -21.42 -20.30 -27.25
CA PRO A 522 -22.70 -19.59 -27.36
C PRO A 522 -23.80 -20.11 -26.43
N GLY A 523 -23.79 -21.39 -26.05
CA GLY A 523 -24.77 -21.93 -25.10
C GLY A 523 -24.43 -21.62 -23.64
N PRO A 524 -23.35 -22.20 -23.10
CA PRO A 524 -22.94 -22.02 -21.71
C PRO A 524 -22.60 -20.56 -21.35
N PHE A 525 -21.95 -19.81 -22.25
CA PHE A 525 -21.64 -18.40 -22.00
C PHE A 525 -22.91 -17.54 -21.92
N GLY A 526 -23.85 -17.73 -22.85
CA GLY A 526 -25.13 -17.03 -22.84
C GLY A 526 -25.91 -17.29 -21.56
N ALA A 527 -26.02 -18.56 -21.16
CA ALA A 527 -26.69 -18.96 -19.92
C ALA A 527 -26.02 -18.36 -18.67
N LEU A 528 -24.69 -18.31 -18.64
CA LEU A 528 -23.93 -17.68 -17.56
C LEU A 528 -24.25 -16.19 -17.44
N MET A 529 -24.24 -15.46 -18.56
CA MET A 529 -24.48 -14.02 -18.58
C MET A 529 -25.96 -13.67 -18.34
N ASP A 530 -26.90 -14.50 -18.78
CA ASP A 530 -28.31 -14.38 -18.43
C ASP A 530 -28.52 -14.52 -16.92
N ALA A 531 -27.90 -15.54 -16.31
CA ALA A 531 -28.00 -15.76 -14.87
C ALA A 531 -27.33 -14.63 -14.06
N LEU A 532 -26.21 -14.08 -14.56
CA LEU A 532 -25.52 -12.93 -13.96
C LEU A 532 -26.40 -11.67 -14.00
N ARG A 533 -27.04 -11.37 -15.13
CA ARG A 533 -27.97 -10.22 -15.27
C ARG A 533 -29.24 -10.35 -14.42
N ALA A 534 -29.63 -11.58 -14.10
CA ALA A 534 -30.82 -11.88 -13.32
C ALA A 534 -30.55 -12.10 -11.83
N ASP A 535 -29.33 -11.88 -11.34
CA ASP A 535 -28.89 -12.16 -9.95
C ASP A 535 -29.11 -13.63 -9.52
N THR A 536 -29.19 -14.57 -10.46
CA THR A 536 -29.48 -16.00 -10.21
C THR A 536 -28.29 -16.92 -10.46
N LEU A 537 -27.10 -16.35 -10.71
CA LEU A 537 -25.91 -17.14 -11.04
C LEU A 537 -25.56 -18.18 -9.98
N ARG A 538 -25.80 -17.89 -8.69
CA ARG A 538 -25.60 -18.86 -7.61
C ARG A 538 -26.45 -20.12 -7.74
N GLU A 539 -27.70 -19.97 -8.14
CA GLU A 539 -28.64 -21.07 -8.34
C GLU A 539 -28.30 -21.83 -9.62
N HIS A 540 -27.91 -21.11 -10.66
CA HIS A 540 -27.44 -21.68 -11.92
C HIS A 540 -26.22 -22.60 -11.71
N LEU A 541 -25.21 -22.13 -10.98
CA LEU A 541 -24.00 -22.93 -10.69
C LEU A 541 -24.27 -24.11 -9.75
N ALA A 542 -25.23 -23.97 -8.82
CA ALA A 542 -25.64 -25.07 -7.93
C ALA A 542 -26.44 -26.17 -8.66
N SER A 543 -27.11 -25.82 -9.76
CA SER A 543 -27.93 -26.75 -10.56
C SER A 543 -27.19 -27.34 -11.77
N ALA A 544 -26.04 -26.79 -12.15
CA ALA A 544 -25.19 -27.33 -13.18
C ALA A 544 -24.63 -28.72 -12.78
N PRO A 545 -24.66 -29.73 -13.67
CA PRO A 545 -24.02 -31.02 -13.41
C PRO A 545 -22.51 -30.81 -13.26
N ARG A 546 -21.95 -31.32 -12.16
CA ARG A 546 -20.50 -31.34 -11.88
C ARG A 546 -19.73 -32.23 -12.83
#